data_AF-A0AAU6WMP0-F1
#
_entry.id   AF-A0AAU6WMP0-F1
#
_cell.length_a   1.000
_cell.length_b   1.000
_cell.length_c   1.000
_cell.angle_alpha   90.00
_cell.angle_beta   90.00
_cell.angle_gamma   90.00
#
_symmetry.space_group_name_H-M   'P 1'
#
loop_
_entity.id
_entity.type
_entity.pdbx_description
1 polymer ?
#
loop_
_entity_poly.entity_id
_entity_poly.type
_entity_poly.pdbx_seq_one_letter_code
_entity_poly.pdbx_strand_id
1 'polypeptide(L)' 'MKEYIHLLGKTKKEIIQEMGDEYNHYPAETWTYLLKRNWLRQRKILILYFGDHGVEKIKVCYIW' A
#
# COMPACT_ATOMS: atom_id res chain seq x y z
N MET A 1 7.81 -15.98 -3.09
CA MET A 1 7.15 -15.06 -4.04
C MET A 1 7.02 -13.71 -3.35
N LYS A 2 7.42 -12.60 -3.96
CA LYS A 2 7.32 -11.26 -3.32
C LYS A 2 5.85 -10.86 -3.30
N GLU A 3 5.23 -10.85 -2.12
CA GLU A 3 3.84 -10.40 -1.96
C GLU A 3 3.66 -9.00 -2.57
N TYR A 4 2.52 -8.76 -3.23
CA TYR A 4 2.14 -7.46 -3.82
C TYR A 4 3.00 -6.93 -4.97
N ILE A 5 3.91 -7.74 -5.53
CA ILE A 5 4.77 -7.28 -6.65
C ILE A 5 3.99 -6.79 -7.89
N HIS A 6 2.76 -7.27 -8.07
CA HIS A 6 1.86 -6.85 -9.16
C HIS A 6 1.43 -5.37 -9.06
N LEU A 7 1.64 -4.72 -7.91
CA LEU A 7 1.34 -3.30 -7.72
C LEU A 7 2.47 -2.38 -8.20
N LEU A 8 3.68 -2.90 -8.46
CA LEU A 8 4.79 -2.09 -8.98
C LEU A 8 4.40 -1.48 -10.34
N GLY A 9 4.72 -0.19 -10.50
CA GLY A 9 4.41 0.58 -11.70
C GLY A 9 2.96 1.03 -11.83
N LYS A 10 2.03 0.54 -11.00
CA LYS A 10 0.64 1.02 -11.02
C LYS A 10 0.56 2.48 -10.57
N THR A 11 -0.27 3.24 -11.26
CA THR A 11 -0.61 4.62 -10.90
C THR A 11 -1.52 4.67 -9.67
N LYS A 12 -1.57 5.82 -8.99
CA LYS A 12 -2.52 6.05 -7.89
C LYS A 12 -3.96 5.72 -8.26
N LYS A 13 -4.38 6.05 -9.49
CA LYS A 13 -5.72 5.75 -10.00
C LYS A 13 -5.98 4.24 -10.09
N GLU A 14 -5.03 3.48 -10.62
CA GLU A 14 -5.15 2.01 -10.71
C GLU A 14 -5.13 1.36 -9.33
N ILE A 15 -4.31 1.87 -8.41
CA ILE A 15 -4.31 1.41 -7.00
C ILE A 15 -5.68 1.66 -6.35
N ILE A 16 -6.29 2.84 -6.55
CA ILE A 16 -7.65 3.12 -6.04
C ILE A 16 -8.67 2.15 -6.63
N GLN A 17 -8.59 1.84 -7.92
CA GLN A 17 -9.52 0.92 -8.57
C GLN A 17 -9.41 -0.51 -8.02
N GLU A 18 -8.21 -0.95 -7.62
CA GLU A 18 -7.96 -2.30 -7.13
C GLU A 18 -8.13 -2.44 -5.61
N MET A 19 -7.72 -1.44 -4.83
CA MET A 19 -7.61 -1.51 -3.38
C MET A 19 -8.47 -0.48 -2.63
N GLY A 20 -9.06 0.48 -3.34
CA GLY A 20 -9.64 1.68 -2.75
C GLY A 20 -8.58 2.74 -2.40
N ASP A 21 -9.03 3.94 -2.09
CA ASP A 21 -8.22 5.04 -1.57
C ASP A 21 -8.03 4.96 -0.05
N GLU A 22 -8.92 4.26 0.64
CA GLU A 22 -9.08 4.28 2.10
C GLU A 22 -9.21 5.72 2.60
N TYR A 23 -8.17 6.27 3.22
CA TYR A 23 -8.06 7.67 3.63
C TYR A 23 -6.73 8.27 3.19
N ASN A 24 -6.12 7.70 2.14
CA ASN A 24 -4.86 8.19 1.63
C ASN A 24 -5.07 9.50 0.86
N HIS A 25 -4.30 10.52 1.23
CA HIS A 25 -4.34 11.80 0.55
C HIS A 25 -3.75 11.66 -0.86
N TYR A 26 -4.55 11.92 -1.90
CA TYR A 26 -4.17 11.65 -3.29
C TYR A 26 -2.82 12.26 -3.71
N PRO A 27 -2.47 13.52 -3.33
CA PRO A 27 -1.16 14.09 -3.61
C PRO A 27 0.02 13.39 -2.92
N ALA A 28 -0.18 12.69 -1.79
CA ALA A 28 0.92 12.11 -1.01
C ALA A 28 1.69 11.02 -1.78
N GLU A 29 3.01 11.00 -1.64
CA GLU A 29 3.89 10.03 -2.30
C GLU A 29 3.99 8.69 -1.54
N THR A 30 3.35 8.58 -0.38
CA THR A 30 3.33 7.36 0.42
C THR A 30 1.91 7.04 0.83
N TRP A 31 1.43 5.86 0.48
CA TRP A 31 0.13 5.36 0.93
C TRP A 31 0.29 4.12 1.79
N THR A 32 -0.63 3.95 2.73
CA THR A 32 -0.66 2.83 3.65
C THR A 32 -2.00 2.13 3.62
N TYR A 33 -1.96 0.81 3.69
CA TYR A 33 -3.14 -0.06 3.71
C TYR A 33 -3.05 -1.05 4.86
N LEU A 34 -4.15 -1.23 5.61
CA LEU A 34 -4.23 -2.24 6.65
C LEU A 34 -4.64 -3.59 6.05
N LEU A 35 -3.69 -4.50 5.90
CA LEU A 35 -3.93 -5.81 5.30
C LEU A 35 -4.65 -6.78 6.23
N LYS A 36 -4.31 -6.75 7.52
CA LYS A 36 -4.92 -7.62 8.54
C LYS A 36 -4.77 -7.04 9.94
N ARG A 37 -5.81 -7.20 10.75
CA ARG A 37 -5.79 -7.00 12.20
C ARG A 37 -5.97 -8.34 12.87
N ASN A 38 -4.94 -8.86 13.53
CA ASN A 38 -5.08 -10.07 14.33
C ASN A 38 -5.64 -9.73 15.72
N TRP A 39 -6.34 -10.68 16.35
CA TRP A 39 -6.90 -10.55 17.70
C TRP A 39 -5.85 -10.12 18.75
N LEU A 40 -4.59 -10.53 18.55
CA LEU A 40 -3.43 -10.16 19.37
C LEU A 40 -2.84 -8.78 19.03
N ARG A 41 -3.69 -7.79 18.71
CA ARG A 41 -3.35 -6.37 18.41
C ARG A 41 -2.40 -6.10 17.24
N GLN A 42 -1.66 -7.10 16.76
CA GLN A 42 -0.73 -6.98 15.64
C GLN A 42 -1.46 -6.59 14.34
N ARG A 43 -0.96 -5.55 13.69
CA ARG A 43 -1.41 -5.01 12.40
C ARG A 43 -0.38 -5.32 11.33
N LYS A 44 -0.82 -5.94 10.23
CA LYS A 44 -0.03 -6.07 9.01
C LYS A 44 -0.36 -4.88 8.11
N ILE A 45 0.64 -4.05 7.82
CA ILE A 45 0.52 -2.83 7.01
C ILE A 45 1.29 -3.02 5.69
N LEU A 46 0.65 -2.68 4.58
CA LEU A 46 1.29 -2.47 3.28
C LEU A 46 1.58 -0.99 3.10
N ILE A 47 2.78 -0.66 2.65
CA ILE A 47 3.23 0.69 2.34
C ILE A 47 3.64 0.72 0.87
N LEU A 48 3.04 1.64 0.12
CA LEU A 48 3.36 1.93 -1.26
C LEU A 48 4.08 3.29 -1.33
N TYR A 49 5.22 3.32 -2.00
CA TYR A 49 5.94 4.57 -2.31
C TYR A 49 5.77 4.86 -3.80
N PHE A 50 5.21 6.03 -4.11
CA PHE A 50 4.99 6.52 -5.46
C PHE A 50 6.12 7.45 -5.87
N GLY A 51 6.55 7.34 -7.12
CA GLY A 51 7.34 8.35 -7.82
C GLY A 51 6.62 8.83 -9.08
N ASP A 52 7.38 9.27 -10.07
CA ASP A 52 6.86 9.99 -11.25
C ASP A 52 5.87 9.17 -12.09
N HIS A 53 6.03 7.85 -12.11
CA HIS A 53 5.27 6.96 -13.00
C HIS A 53 4.33 5.99 -12.29
N GLY A 54 4.33 5.94 -10.96
CA GLY A 54 3.54 4.97 -10.18
C GLY A 54 4.29 4.44 -8.97
N VAL A 55 3.90 3.25 -8.49
CA VAL A 55 4.57 2.61 -7.34
C VAL A 55 5.98 2.17 -7.72
N GLU A 56 6.97 2.75 -7.05
CA GLU A 56 8.39 2.39 -7.25
C GLU A 56 8.89 1.39 -6.20
N LYS A 57 8.28 1.41 -5.02
CA LYS A 57 8.69 0.56 -3.91
C LYS A 57 7.51 0.12 -3.07
N ILE A 58 7.63 -1.11 -2.58
CA ILE A 58 6.64 -1.76 -1.74
C ILE A 58 7.32 -2.23 -0.46
N LYS A 59 6.67 -2.02 0.68
CA LYS A 59 7.11 -2.53 1.98
C LYS A 59 5.93 -3.10 2.74
N VAL A 60 6.14 -4.23 3.39
CA VAL A 60 5.18 -4.84 4.32
C VAL A 60 5.77 -4.79 5.72
N CYS A 61 5.02 -4.26 6.68
CA CYS A 61 5.42 -4.10 8.07
C CYS A 61 4.42 -4.76 9.01
N TYR A 62 4.90 -5.20 10.16
CA TYR A 62 4.07 -5.64 11.28
C TYR A 62 4.24 -4.64 12.43
N ILE A 63 3.13 -4.08 12.90
CA ILE A 63 3.08 -3.13 14.02
C ILE A 63 2.29 -3.80 15.14
N TRP A 64 2.79 -3.73 16.38
CA TRP A 64 2.17 -4.34 17.56
C TRP A 64 1.19 -3.40 18.25
#